data_AF-A0A534CQD2-F1
#
_entry.id   AF-A0A534CQD2-F1
#
_cell.length_a   1.000
_cell.length_b   1.000
_cell.length_c   1.000
_cell.angle_alpha   90.00
_cell.angle_beta   90.00
_cell.angle_gamma   90.00
#
_symmetry.space_group_name_H-M   'P 1'
#
loop_
_entity.id
_entity.type
_entity.pdbx_description
1 polymer ?
#
loop_
_entity_poly.entity_id
_entity_poly.type
_entity_poly.pdbx_seq_one_letter_code
_entity_poly.pdbx_strand_id
1 'polypeptide(L)'
;MSTPETQDEHVTWIARDRPAFDRIIPESPTRPAPELAPQPGAIEPWWLRKNVLGAAAVGAALVIGALLFGALRHKAAIVPLAQQRSVPLISVVTPGLRAVTSTVTFTGAIAARYDMPIGNDGDTGRIVAVYVEAGDHVRKGQLLAKLDDAVLIPQVNRLAAALEQAKAQAALSAAE
;
A
#
# COMPACT_ATOMS: atom_id res chain seq x y z
N MET A 1 -25.86 -29.23 -12.67
CA MET A 1 -24.60 -28.98 -11.95
C MET A 1 -23.98 -27.75 -12.59
N SER A 2 -24.17 -26.61 -11.95
CA SER A 2 -23.94 -25.26 -12.44
C SER A 2 -22.46 -24.86 -12.38
N THR A 3 -22.02 -24.17 -13.41
CA THR A 3 -20.77 -23.41 -13.53
C THR A 3 -20.75 -22.21 -12.57
N PRO A 4 -19.60 -21.85 -11.97
CA PRO A 4 -19.49 -20.57 -11.27
C PRO A 4 -19.21 -19.44 -12.27
N GLU A 5 -20.15 -18.52 -12.21
CA GLU A 5 -20.26 -17.17 -12.75
C GLU A 5 -18.98 -16.33 -12.58
N THR A 6 -18.45 -15.82 -13.69
CA THR A 6 -17.48 -14.73 -13.73
C THR A 6 -18.20 -13.42 -13.45
N GLN A 7 -17.97 -12.80 -12.30
CA GLN A 7 -18.39 -11.42 -12.03
C GLN A 7 -17.23 -10.46 -12.30
N ASP A 8 -17.37 -9.72 -13.39
CA ASP A 8 -16.64 -8.51 -13.72
C ASP A 8 -16.98 -7.43 -12.68
N GLU A 9 -16.01 -7.04 -11.85
CA GLU A 9 -16.21 -5.98 -10.86
C GLU A 9 -15.94 -4.61 -11.49
N HIS A 10 -17.02 -3.86 -11.70
CA HIS A 10 -17.05 -2.55 -12.34
C HIS A 10 -16.61 -1.46 -11.34
N VAL A 11 -15.38 -0.94 -11.47
CA VAL A 11 -14.89 0.17 -10.64
C VAL A 11 -15.61 1.47 -11.05
N THR A 12 -16.60 1.89 -10.26
CA THR A 12 -17.28 3.17 -10.43
C THR A 12 -16.54 4.25 -9.65
N TRP A 13 -15.81 5.09 -10.37
CA TRP A 13 -15.13 6.28 -9.89
C TRP A 13 -16.18 7.29 -9.37
N ILE A 14 -16.09 7.71 -8.11
CA ILE A 14 -16.93 8.81 -7.58
C ILE A 14 -16.23 10.13 -7.93
N ALA A 15 -16.50 10.62 -9.15
CA ALA A 15 -16.30 12.01 -9.49
C ALA A 15 -17.55 12.78 -9.07
N ARG A 16 -17.44 13.68 -8.09
CA ARG A 16 -18.46 14.70 -7.86
C ARG A 16 -17.88 16.06 -8.21
N ASP A 17 -18.35 16.54 -9.35
CA ASP A 17 -18.11 17.86 -9.88
C ASP A 17 -18.95 18.92 -9.13
N ARG A 18 -18.31 20.06 -8.84
CA ARG A 18 -18.81 21.47 -8.81
C ARG A 18 -19.54 22.00 -7.57
N PRO A 19 -19.52 23.34 -7.30
CA PRO A 19 -19.13 24.44 -8.19
C PRO A 19 -18.12 25.47 -7.63
N ALA A 20 -17.66 26.32 -8.55
CA ALA A 20 -16.82 27.48 -8.34
C ALA A 20 -17.49 28.52 -7.40
N PHE A 21 -16.75 28.95 -6.38
CA PHE A 21 -17.08 30.17 -5.65
C PHE A 21 -16.37 31.35 -6.33
N ASP A 22 -17.13 31.99 -7.20
CA ASP A 22 -16.81 33.30 -7.75
C ASP A 22 -16.90 34.33 -6.62
N ARG A 23 -15.79 35.03 -6.37
CA ARG A 23 -15.69 36.05 -5.32
C ARG A 23 -16.25 37.35 -5.88
N ILE A 24 -17.57 37.47 -5.91
CA ILE A 24 -18.26 38.70 -6.28
C ILE A 24 -18.22 39.65 -5.07
N ILE A 25 -17.41 40.70 -5.21
CA ILE A 25 -17.39 41.88 -4.34
C ILE A 25 -18.72 42.63 -4.54
N PRO A 26 -19.54 42.88 -3.50
CA PRO A 26 -20.58 43.88 -3.61
C PRO A 26 -19.95 45.27 -3.44
N GLU A 27 -19.81 45.97 -4.56
CA GLU A 27 -19.57 47.41 -4.58
C GLU A 27 -20.91 48.15 -4.35
N SER A 28 -20.85 49.22 -3.56
CA SER A 28 -21.82 50.33 -3.40
C SER A 28 -22.93 50.18 -2.33
N PRO A 29 -23.38 51.28 -1.67
CA PRO A 29 -23.20 52.68 -2.06
C PRO A 29 -22.54 53.60 -1.01
N THR A 30 -21.97 54.67 -1.55
CA THR A 30 -21.63 55.93 -0.90
C THR A 30 -22.80 56.47 -0.07
N ARG A 31 -22.59 56.67 1.24
CA ARG A 31 -23.47 57.52 2.03
C ARG A 31 -23.18 58.98 1.66
N PRO A 32 -24.16 59.77 1.20
CA PRO A 32 -24.03 61.22 1.26
C PRO A 32 -24.01 61.65 2.73
N ALA A 33 -23.07 62.54 3.05
CA ALA A 33 -22.98 63.21 4.33
C ALA A 33 -24.27 64.01 4.61
N PRO A 34 -24.79 64.01 5.85
CA PRO A 34 -25.83 64.97 6.23
C PRO A 34 -25.20 66.36 6.33
N GLU A 35 -25.57 67.23 5.40
CA GLU A 35 -25.46 68.69 5.51
C GLU A 35 -26.71 69.25 6.22
N LEU A 36 -26.56 70.47 6.78
CA LEU A 36 -27.48 71.31 7.58
C LEU A 36 -27.27 71.17 9.10
N ALA A 37 -27.02 72.22 9.90
CA ALA A 37 -26.92 73.67 9.70
C ALA A 37 -26.24 74.30 10.97
N PRO A 38 -26.27 75.63 11.21
CA PRO A 38 -25.13 76.44 11.65
C PRO A 38 -24.87 76.46 13.17
N GLN A 39 -23.64 76.85 13.52
CA GLN A 39 -23.18 77.17 14.87
C GLN A 39 -23.98 78.33 15.50
N PRO A 40 -24.40 78.22 16.77
CA PRO A 40 -24.80 79.36 17.57
C PRO A 40 -23.78 79.70 18.68
N GLY A 41 -23.20 80.90 18.59
CA GLY A 41 -23.01 81.77 19.75
C GLY A 41 -21.75 81.60 20.60
N ALA A 42 -20.57 81.92 20.06
CA ALA A 42 -19.48 82.44 20.88
C ALA A 42 -19.78 83.91 21.24
N ILE A 43 -20.13 84.16 22.50
CA ILE A 43 -20.17 85.50 23.09
C ILE A 43 -19.15 85.49 24.23
N GLU A 44 -17.92 85.91 23.96
CA GLU A 44 -16.94 86.23 25.01
C GLU A 44 -17.17 87.67 25.52
N PRO A 45 -17.40 87.88 26.83
CA PRO A 45 -17.35 89.20 27.43
C PRO A 45 -15.89 89.60 27.73
N TRP A 46 -15.30 90.28 26.74
CA TRP A 46 -14.07 91.08 26.65
C TRP A 46 -13.77 92.11 27.76
N TRP A 47 -13.94 91.82 29.03
CA TRP A 47 -13.71 92.84 30.08
C TRP A 47 -13.75 92.23 31.48
N LEU A 48 -12.65 91.63 31.93
CA LEU A 48 -12.14 91.65 33.31
C LEU A 48 -10.81 90.85 33.35
N ARG A 49 -9.78 91.32 32.65
CA ARG A 49 -8.62 92.02 33.24
C ARG A 49 -7.95 91.32 34.45
N LYS A 50 -6.96 90.49 34.10
CA LYS A 50 -5.53 90.56 34.51
C LYS A 50 -5.04 90.07 35.90
N ASN A 51 -5.87 89.60 36.84
CA ASN A 51 -5.34 89.19 38.17
C ASN A 51 -5.56 87.72 38.59
N VAL A 52 -6.04 86.83 37.69
CA VAL A 52 -6.37 85.42 38.01
C VAL A 52 -5.31 84.42 37.52
N LEU A 53 -4.42 84.82 36.60
CA LEU A 53 -3.45 83.92 35.96
C LEU A 53 -2.32 83.44 36.90
N GLY A 54 -1.93 84.26 37.89
CA GLY A 54 -0.84 83.94 38.81
C GLY A 54 -1.17 82.82 39.80
N ALA A 55 -2.41 82.75 40.28
CA ALA A 55 -2.83 81.74 41.25
C ALA A 55 -3.04 80.35 40.59
N ALA A 56 -3.46 80.31 39.33
CA ALA A 56 -3.66 79.06 38.60
C ALA A 56 -2.33 78.33 38.29
N ALA A 57 -1.26 79.08 38.00
CA ALA A 57 0.05 78.51 37.69
C ALA A 57 0.68 77.77 38.89
N VAL A 58 0.53 78.31 40.10
CA VAL A 58 1.06 77.69 41.32
C VAL A 58 0.25 76.44 41.70
N GLY A 59 -1.08 76.48 41.53
CA GLY A 59 -1.94 75.31 41.73
C GLY A 59 -1.60 74.15 40.79
N ALA A 60 -1.37 74.43 39.50
CA ALA A 60 -1.01 73.41 38.52
C ALA A 60 0.34 72.74 38.84
N ALA A 61 1.33 73.52 39.27
CA ALA A 61 2.65 72.99 39.62
C ALA A 61 2.61 72.01 40.81
N LEU A 62 1.79 72.29 41.84
CA LEU A 62 1.63 71.40 42.99
C LEU A 62 0.95 70.07 42.62
N VAL A 63 -0.06 70.10 41.75
CA VAL A 63 -0.77 68.90 41.30
C VAL A 63 0.13 67.99 40.47
N ILE A 64 0.94 68.57 39.58
CA ILE A 64 1.90 67.82 38.76
C ILE A 64 2.97 67.17 39.65
N GLY A 65 3.48 67.92 40.65
CA GLY A 65 4.46 67.38 41.61
C GLY A 65 3.92 66.19 42.41
N ALA A 66 2.66 66.24 42.86
CA ALA A 66 2.03 65.15 43.60
C ALA A 66 1.79 63.90 42.73
N LEU A 67 1.39 64.08 41.46
CA LEU A 67 1.18 62.97 40.52
C LEU A 67 2.48 62.25 40.16
N LEU A 68 3.56 63.01 39.91
CA LEU A 68 4.89 62.43 39.64
C LEU A 68 5.42 61.64 40.84
N PHE A 69 5.20 62.14 42.07
CA PHE A 69 5.63 61.44 43.27
C PHE A 69 4.85 60.13 43.51
N GLY A 70 3.54 60.11 43.22
CA GLY A 70 2.72 58.88 43.29
C GLY A 70 3.16 57.82 42.28
N ALA A 71 3.46 58.24 41.04
CA ALA A 71 3.92 57.34 39.98
C ALA A 71 5.29 56.70 40.30
N LEU A 72 6.22 57.45 40.90
CA LEU A 72 7.54 56.92 41.29
C LEU A 72 7.49 55.94 42.47
N ARG A 73 6.40 55.93 43.27
CA ARG A 73 6.24 55.01 44.41
C ARG A 73 5.60 53.67 44.06
N HIS A 74 5.07 53.50 42.85
CA HIS A 74 4.61 52.19 42.40
C HIS A 74 5.78 51.31 41.95
N LYS A 75 6.39 50.61 42.92
CA LYS A 75 7.23 49.45 42.60
C LYS A 75 6.33 48.27 42.22
N ALA A 76 6.34 47.91 40.94
CA ALA A 76 5.62 46.74 40.43
C ALA A 76 6.18 45.45 41.05
N ALA A 77 5.29 44.61 41.59
CA ALA A 77 5.66 43.31 42.14
C ALA A 77 6.02 42.34 41.01
N ILE A 78 7.21 41.72 41.10
CA ILE A 78 7.70 40.72 40.14
C ILE A 78 7.16 39.36 40.59
N VAL A 79 6.32 38.73 39.76
CA VAL A 79 5.84 37.35 39.97
C VAL A 79 6.85 36.39 39.33
N PRO A 80 7.41 35.39 40.06
CA PRO A 80 8.42 34.50 39.50
C PRO A 80 7.81 33.44 38.56
N LEU A 81 8.32 33.34 37.33
CA LEU A 81 7.91 32.38 36.27
C LEU A 81 8.27 30.91 36.55
N ALA A 82 8.64 30.54 37.78
CA ALA A 82 9.28 29.26 38.08
C ALA A 82 8.33 28.04 38.16
N GLN A 83 7.04 28.17 37.84
CA GLN A 83 6.05 27.08 37.96
C GLN A 83 5.51 26.55 36.62
N GLN A 84 6.20 26.77 35.51
CA GLN A 84 5.81 26.15 34.25
C GLN A 84 6.48 24.78 34.09
N ARG A 85 5.94 23.78 34.78
CA ARG A 85 6.37 22.38 34.66
C ARG A 85 5.85 21.84 33.32
N SER A 86 6.69 21.88 32.28
CA SER A 86 6.36 21.36 30.96
C SER A 86 6.26 19.83 31.01
N VAL A 87 5.03 19.31 31.00
CA VAL A 87 4.79 17.87 30.87
C VAL A 87 4.95 17.50 29.40
N PRO A 88 5.88 16.59 29.05
CA PRO A 88 6.07 16.19 27.67
C PRO A 88 4.85 15.43 27.15
N LEU A 89 4.35 15.86 26.00
CA LEU A 89 3.23 15.21 25.32
C LEU A 89 3.75 13.95 24.62
N ILE A 90 3.22 12.79 25.01
CA ILE A 90 3.53 11.52 24.35
C ILE A 90 2.27 10.95 23.71
N SER A 91 2.44 10.35 22.54
CA SER A 91 1.40 9.56 21.89
C SER A 91 1.67 8.09 22.15
N VAL A 92 0.65 7.38 22.64
CA VAL A 92 0.70 5.93 22.81
C VAL A 92 -0.19 5.27 21.76
N VAL A 93 0.18 4.06 21.38
CA VAL A 93 -0.65 3.18 20.56
C VAL A 93 -0.76 1.83 21.26
N THR A 94 -1.98 1.31 21.33
CA THR A 94 -2.25 0.00 21.92
C THR A 94 -2.04 -1.08 20.85
N PRO A 95 -1.19 -2.09 21.06
CA PRO A 95 -1.00 -3.16 20.09
C PRO A 95 -2.25 -4.04 20.02
N GLY A 96 -2.66 -4.35 18.79
CA GLY A 96 -3.75 -5.28 18.50
C GLY A 96 -3.24 -6.50 17.74
N LEU A 97 -3.88 -7.65 17.93
CA LEU A 97 -3.59 -8.83 17.14
C LEU A 97 -4.23 -8.69 15.76
N ARG A 98 -3.41 -8.76 14.72
CA ARG A 98 -3.86 -8.80 13.33
C ARG A 98 -3.19 -9.98 12.64
N ALA A 99 -3.97 -10.79 11.94
CA ALA A 99 -3.42 -11.83 11.09
C ALA A 99 -2.63 -11.19 9.95
N VAL A 100 -1.36 -11.55 9.82
CA VAL A 100 -0.49 -11.11 8.73
C VAL A 100 -0.25 -12.31 7.82
N THR A 101 -0.74 -12.23 6.59
CA THR A 101 -0.47 -13.25 5.57
C THR A 101 0.87 -12.93 4.91
N SER A 102 1.87 -13.77 5.15
CA SER A 102 3.14 -13.70 4.43
C SER A 102 3.05 -14.56 3.19
N THR A 103 3.16 -13.93 2.00
CA THR A 103 3.23 -14.67 0.74
C THR A 103 4.69 -14.73 0.30
N VAL A 104 5.21 -15.95 0.12
CA VAL A 104 6.56 -16.16 -0.40
C VAL A 104 6.45 -16.66 -1.83
N THR A 105 6.93 -15.86 -2.77
CA THR A 105 6.93 -16.19 -4.20
C THR A 105 8.24 -16.87 -4.57
N PHE A 106 8.16 -18.02 -5.23
CA PHE A 106 9.30 -18.72 -5.80
C PHE A 106 9.21 -18.69 -7.32
N THR A 107 10.34 -18.50 -7.98
CA THR A 107 10.49 -18.65 -9.41
C THR A 107 11.27 -19.93 -9.68
N GLY A 108 10.78 -20.74 -10.63
CA GLY A 108 11.39 -22.02 -10.96
C GLY A 108 10.80 -22.59 -12.24
N ALA A 109 11.58 -23.43 -12.92
CA ALA A 109 11.11 -24.17 -14.08
C ALA A 109 10.32 -25.40 -13.62
N ILE A 110 9.19 -25.67 -14.28
CA ILE A 110 8.43 -26.90 -14.07
C ILE A 110 8.93 -27.94 -15.06
N ALA A 111 9.30 -29.11 -14.55
CA ALA A 111 9.69 -30.28 -15.35
C ALA A 111 8.85 -31.49 -14.95
N ALA A 112 8.84 -32.52 -15.81
CA ALA A 112 8.21 -33.79 -15.49
C ALA A 112 8.87 -34.40 -14.24
N ARG A 113 8.05 -34.93 -13.32
CA ARG A 113 8.57 -35.59 -12.11
C ARG A 113 9.37 -36.86 -12.44
N TYR A 114 8.98 -37.54 -13.51
CA TYR A 114 9.63 -38.73 -14.05
C TYR A 114 9.65 -38.61 -15.56
N ASP A 115 10.86 -38.59 -16.13
CA ASP A 115 11.07 -38.67 -17.57
C ASP A 115 11.61 -40.06 -17.89
N MET A 116 10.96 -40.76 -18.82
CA MET A 116 11.31 -42.12 -19.22
C MET A 116 11.49 -42.15 -20.74
N PRO A 117 12.70 -41.87 -21.25
CA PRO A 117 12.97 -41.96 -22.68
C PRO A 117 12.78 -43.42 -23.11
N ILE A 118 11.99 -43.59 -24.17
CA ILE A 118 11.70 -44.88 -24.80
C ILE A 118 12.60 -45.04 -26.02
N GLY A 119 13.46 -46.05 -25.97
CA GLY A 119 14.43 -46.39 -27.02
C GLY A 119 14.63 -47.90 -27.09
N ASN A 120 15.41 -48.35 -28.07
CA ASN A 120 15.78 -49.77 -28.18
C ASN A 120 17.07 -50.05 -27.41
N ASP A 121 17.10 -51.12 -26.62
CA ASP A 121 18.28 -51.53 -25.86
C ASP A 121 19.24 -52.45 -26.67
N GLY A 122 18.95 -52.75 -27.94
CA GLY A 122 19.68 -53.75 -28.73
C GLY A 122 19.63 -53.59 -30.25
N ASP A 123 20.14 -54.60 -30.97
CA ASP A 123 20.31 -54.60 -32.43
C ASP A 123 18.96 -54.36 -33.14
N THR A 124 18.97 -53.42 -34.07
CA THR A 124 17.80 -52.63 -34.44
C THR A 124 16.90 -53.41 -35.39
N GLY A 125 15.88 -54.06 -34.85
CA GLY A 125 14.76 -54.51 -35.68
C GLY A 125 14.04 -53.29 -36.30
N ARG A 126 13.41 -53.48 -37.45
CA ARG A 126 12.59 -52.43 -38.10
C ARG A 126 11.23 -52.33 -37.40
N ILE A 127 10.68 -51.12 -37.28
CA ILE A 127 9.30 -50.93 -36.77
C ILE A 127 8.31 -51.48 -37.82
N VAL A 128 7.49 -52.45 -37.42
CA VAL A 128 6.45 -53.07 -38.26
C VAL A 128 5.11 -52.37 -38.08
N ALA A 129 4.82 -51.91 -36.86
CA ALA A 129 3.59 -51.20 -36.55
C ALA A 129 3.79 -50.21 -35.39
N VAL A 130 3.06 -49.10 -35.45
CA VAL A 130 2.94 -48.11 -34.36
C VAL A 130 1.47 -48.06 -33.96
N TYR A 131 1.19 -48.12 -32.66
CA TYR A 131 -0.16 -48.26 -32.12
C TYR A 131 -0.64 -47.01 -31.36
N VAL A 132 0.20 -45.98 -31.25
CA VAL A 132 -0.09 -44.75 -30.51
C VAL A 132 0.40 -43.53 -31.28
N GLU A 133 -0.27 -42.40 -31.13
CA GLU A 133 0.15 -41.13 -31.73
C GLU A 133 0.78 -40.19 -30.70
N ALA A 134 1.48 -39.17 -31.20
CA ALA A 134 2.11 -38.18 -30.35
C ALA A 134 1.04 -37.35 -29.61
N GLY A 135 1.10 -37.34 -28.28
CA GLY A 135 0.15 -36.64 -27.40
C GLY A 135 -0.89 -37.57 -26.75
N ASP A 136 -0.93 -38.84 -27.14
CA ASP A 136 -1.82 -39.82 -26.51
C ASP A 136 -1.41 -40.13 -25.08
N HIS A 137 -2.41 -40.33 -24.22
CA HIS A 137 -2.22 -40.75 -22.85
C HIS A 137 -2.14 -42.28 -22.78
N VAL A 138 -0.96 -42.80 -22.43
CA VAL A 138 -0.69 -44.24 -22.37
C VAL A 138 -0.65 -44.75 -20.93
N ARG A 139 -0.95 -46.03 -20.76
CA ARG A 139 -0.82 -46.72 -19.46
C ARG A 139 0.46 -47.54 -19.40
N LYS A 140 0.94 -47.82 -18.19
CA LYS A 140 2.09 -48.70 -17.97
C LYS A 140 1.82 -50.08 -18.59
N GLY A 141 2.76 -50.56 -19.41
CA GLY A 141 2.69 -51.88 -20.06
C GLY A 141 1.85 -51.90 -21.36
N GLN A 142 1.33 -50.76 -21.81
CA GLN A 142 0.66 -50.66 -23.10
C GLN A 142 1.67 -50.82 -24.24
N LEU A 143 1.32 -51.60 -25.26
CA LEU A 143 2.14 -51.77 -26.46
C LEU A 143 2.10 -50.48 -27.29
N LEU A 144 3.27 -49.86 -27.49
CA LEU A 144 3.40 -48.60 -28.22
C LEU A 144 3.77 -48.83 -29.70
N ALA A 145 4.72 -49.72 -29.95
CA ALA A 145 5.16 -50.10 -31.29
C ALA A 145 5.60 -51.57 -31.29
N LYS A 146 5.48 -52.23 -32.44
CA LYS A 146 5.98 -53.59 -32.65
C LYS A 146 7.19 -53.58 -33.59
N LEU A 147 8.23 -54.29 -33.17
CA LEU A 147 9.46 -54.50 -33.93
C LEU A 147 9.39 -55.79 -34.77
N ASP A 148 10.17 -55.83 -35.84
CA ASP A 148 10.37 -57.02 -36.67
C ASP A 148 11.23 -58.04 -35.93
N ASP A 149 10.71 -59.24 -35.74
CA ASP A 149 11.31 -60.34 -34.96
C ASP A 149 11.89 -61.46 -35.85
N ALA A 150 11.98 -61.25 -37.17
CA ALA A 150 12.42 -62.26 -38.13
C ALA A 150 13.80 -62.87 -37.83
N VAL A 151 14.71 -62.12 -37.21
CA VAL A 151 16.04 -62.61 -36.82
C VAL A 151 16.05 -63.21 -35.41
N LEU A 152 15.16 -62.75 -34.53
CA LEU A 152 15.09 -63.18 -33.13
C LEU A 152 14.43 -64.55 -33.00
N ILE A 153 13.34 -64.82 -33.73
CA ILE A 153 12.63 -66.11 -33.66
C ILE A 153 13.57 -67.30 -33.97
N PRO A 154 14.37 -67.29 -35.06
CA PRO A 154 15.30 -68.39 -35.33
C PRO A 154 16.43 -68.53 -34.30
N GLN A 155 16.84 -67.45 -33.63
CA GLN A 155 17.84 -67.51 -32.56
C GLN A 155 17.25 -68.17 -31.30
N VAL A 156 16.04 -67.78 -30.91
CA VAL A 156 15.31 -68.38 -29.78
C VAL A 156 15.06 -69.87 -30.04
N ASN A 157 14.64 -70.25 -31.25
CA ASN A 157 14.41 -71.65 -31.59
C ASN A 157 15.70 -72.50 -31.51
N ARG A 158 16.84 -71.95 -31.94
CA ARG A 158 18.15 -72.62 -31.82
C ARG A 158 18.55 -72.81 -30.35
N LEU A 159 18.34 -71.80 -29.52
CA LEU A 159 18.63 -71.88 -28.08
C LEU A 159 17.71 -72.88 -27.37
N ALA A 160 16.42 -72.91 -27.72
CA ALA A 160 15.48 -73.88 -27.18
C ALA A 160 15.85 -75.32 -27.54
N ALA A 161 16.24 -75.58 -28.79
CA ALA A 161 16.71 -76.90 -29.22
C ALA A 161 17.99 -77.33 -28.47
N ALA A 162 18.96 -76.42 -28.30
CA ALA A 162 20.17 -76.69 -27.54
C ALA A 162 19.87 -77.00 -26.06
N LEU A 163 18.89 -76.32 -25.47
CA LEU A 163 18.44 -76.53 -24.10
C LEU A 163 17.76 -77.89 -23.92
N GLU A 164 16.90 -78.30 -24.87
CA GLU A 164 16.30 -79.64 -24.86
C GLU A 164 17.35 -80.75 -25.03
N GLN A 165 18.34 -80.55 -25.90
CA GLN A 165 19.47 -81.48 -26.03
C GLN A 165 20.26 -81.59 -24.72
N ALA A 166 20.57 -80.46 -24.07
CA ALA A 166 21.30 -80.46 -22.81
C ALA A 166 20.52 -81.16 -21.68
N LYS A 167 19.20 -80.95 -21.62
CA LYS A 167 18.32 -81.66 -20.66
C LYS A 167 18.32 -83.16 -20.90
N ALA A 168 18.20 -83.59 -22.16
CA ALA A 168 18.24 -85.01 -22.52
C ALA A 168 19.57 -85.65 -22.10
N GLN A 169 20.68 -84.96 -22.34
CA GLN A 169 22.00 -85.42 -21.92
C GLN A 169 22.13 -85.52 -20.39
N ALA A 170 21.63 -84.52 -19.65
CA ALA A 170 21.66 -84.54 -18.19
C ALA A 170 20.79 -85.66 -17.60
N ALA A 171 19.63 -85.94 -18.21
CA ALA A 171 18.76 -87.03 -17.79
C ALA A 171 19.41 -88.41 -18.01
N LEU A 172 20.12 -88.59 -19.13
CA LEU A 172 20.93 -89.78 -19.38
C LEU A 172 22.02 -89.94 -18.32
N SER A 173 22.80 -88.89 -18.06
CA SER A 173 23.85 -88.92 -17.03
C SER A 173 23.35 -89.10 -15.60
N ALA A 174 22.08 -88.83 -15.32
CA ALA A 174 21.47 -89.07 -14.01
C ALA A 174 20.88 -90.49 -13.87
N ALA A 175 20.66 -91.18 -14.99
CA ALA A 175 20.13 -92.55 -15.04
C ALA A 175 21.23 -93.62 -15.11
N GLU A 176 22.43 -93.23 -15.55
CA GLU A 176 23.67 -94.01 -15.46
C GLU A 176 24.29 -93.92 -14.06
#